data_AF-A0AA38RGF7-F1
#
_entry.id   AF-A0AA38RGF7-F1
#
_cell.length_a   1.000
_cell.length_b   1.000
_cell.length_c   1.000
_cell.angle_alpha   90.00
_cell.angle_beta   90.00
_cell.angle_gamma   90.00
#
_symmetry.space_group_name_H-M   'P 1'
#
loop_
_entity.id
_entity.type
_entity.pdbx_description
1 polymer ?
#
loop_
_entity_poly.entity_id
_entity_poly.type
_entity_poly.pdbx_seq_one_letter_code
_entity_poly.pdbx_strand_id
1 'polypeptide(L)'
;MQLLKLASLAALAGFVAAAPAPQEDDPAPKPPFHIAFTFTNGSFTDPIDFPDTLDVIPTNITELISAVFFSPPGFEVWGRCTLLEPDRQGLGSVEFNKATTRAVDPPAVVGFVQCNSE
;
A
#
# COMPACT_ATOMS: atom_id res chain seq x y z
N MET A 1 -71.04 -40.00 14.18
CA MET A 1 -71.16 -39.49 12.80
C MET A 1 -71.38 -37.99 12.88
N GLN A 2 -70.33 -37.19 12.73
CA GLN A 2 -70.31 -35.85 12.11
C GLN A 2 -68.94 -35.21 12.34
N LEU A 3 -68.24 -35.04 11.22
CA LEU A 3 -67.02 -34.26 11.10
C LEU A 3 -67.33 -32.78 11.32
N LEU A 4 -66.45 -32.05 12.01
CA LEU A 4 -66.11 -30.69 11.60
C LEU A 4 -64.58 -30.51 11.72
N LYS A 5 -63.98 -30.29 10.54
CA LYS A 5 -62.59 -29.88 10.30
C LYS A 5 -62.37 -28.46 10.84
N LEU A 6 -61.16 -28.12 11.30
CA LEU A 6 -60.49 -26.79 11.25
C LEU A 6 -59.29 -26.85 12.22
N ALA A 7 -58.08 -26.38 11.97
CA ALA A 7 -57.31 -26.01 10.79
C ALA A 7 -55.86 -25.99 11.29
N SER A 8 -54.93 -26.50 10.48
CA SER A 8 -53.50 -26.51 10.77
C SER A 8 -52.95 -25.08 10.93
N LEU A 9 -52.35 -24.75 12.07
CA LEU A 9 -51.39 -23.65 12.15
C LEU A 9 -49.98 -24.24 12.12
N ALA A 10 -49.39 -24.25 10.93
CA ALA A 10 -47.97 -24.42 10.74
C ALA A 10 -47.27 -23.16 11.29
N ALA A 11 -46.63 -23.28 12.45
CA ALA A 11 -45.72 -22.26 12.95
C ALA A 11 -44.42 -22.36 12.13
N LEU A 12 -44.30 -21.52 11.11
CA LEU A 12 -43.03 -21.25 10.44
C LEU A 12 -42.11 -20.58 11.46
N ALA A 13 -41.21 -21.35 12.07
CA ALA A 13 -40.07 -20.82 12.80
C ALA A 13 -39.19 -20.09 11.79
N GLY A 14 -39.38 -18.78 11.66
CA GLY A 14 -38.51 -17.91 10.89
C GLY A 14 -37.13 -17.92 11.52
N PHE A 15 -36.16 -18.48 10.82
CA PHE A 15 -34.76 -18.17 11.08
C PHE A 15 -34.57 -16.69 10.81
N VAL A 16 -34.44 -15.89 11.86
CA VAL A 16 -33.88 -14.54 11.74
C VAL A 16 -32.44 -14.76 11.31
N ALA A 17 -32.16 -14.59 10.02
CA ALA A 17 -30.80 -14.44 9.55
C ALA A 17 -30.26 -13.17 10.24
N ALA A 18 -29.43 -13.36 11.26
CA ALA A 18 -28.61 -12.28 11.77
C ALA A 18 -27.74 -11.83 10.60
N ALA A 19 -28.06 -10.67 10.03
CA ALA A 19 -27.16 -10.01 9.10
C ALA A 19 -25.83 -9.81 9.86
N PRO A 20 -24.68 -10.17 9.26
CA PRO A 20 -23.40 -9.88 9.89
C PRO A 20 -23.35 -8.37 10.18
N ALA A 21 -23.11 -8.01 11.43
CA ALA A 21 -22.87 -6.63 11.80
C ALA A 21 -21.68 -6.13 10.96
N PRO A 22 -21.70 -4.88 10.45
CA PRO A 22 -20.52 -4.27 9.87
C PRO A 22 -19.37 -4.41 10.85
N GLN A 23 -18.32 -5.09 10.43
CA GLN A 23 -17.09 -5.21 11.20
C GLN A 23 -16.41 -3.83 11.14
N GLU A 24 -16.80 -2.93 12.05
CA GLU A 24 -15.98 -1.75 12.38
C GLU A 24 -14.66 -2.24 12.99
N ASP A 25 -13.57 -1.55 12.69
CA ASP A 25 -12.19 -1.71 13.19
C ASP A 25 -11.16 -2.47 12.32
N ASP A 26 -11.23 -2.35 10.99
CA ASP A 26 -9.96 -2.21 10.25
C ASP A 26 -9.63 -0.72 10.16
N PRO A 27 -8.47 -0.25 10.69
CA PRO A 27 -8.01 1.10 10.45
C PRO A 27 -8.00 1.34 8.94
N ALA A 28 -8.57 2.47 8.50
CA ALA A 28 -8.50 2.83 7.09
C ALA A 28 -7.04 2.74 6.62
N PRO A 29 -6.76 2.05 5.49
CA PRO A 29 -5.40 1.89 5.03
C PRO A 29 -4.79 3.27 4.80
N LYS A 30 -3.59 3.48 5.37
CA LYS A 30 -2.86 4.73 5.17
C LYS A 30 -2.59 4.94 3.68
N PRO A 31 -2.66 6.18 3.17
CA PRO A 31 -2.31 6.42 1.77
C PRO A 31 -0.86 6.02 1.50
N PRO A 32 -0.53 5.57 0.28
CA PRO A 32 0.82 5.13 -0.06
C PRO A 32 1.75 6.31 -0.40
N PHE A 33 3.05 6.05 -0.38
CA PHE A 33 4.06 6.88 -1.00
C PHE A 33 4.06 6.68 -2.51
N HIS A 34 4.21 7.76 -3.28
CA HIS A 34 4.34 7.65 -4.74
C HIS A 34 5.81 7.87 -5.14
N ILE A 35 6.40 6.88 -5.80
CA ILE A 35 7.83 6.89 -6.17
C ILE A 35 7.99 6.60 -7.65
N ALA A 36 8.81 7.39 -8.34
CA ALA A 36 9.17 7.14 -9.74
C ALA A 36 10.70 7.06 -9.90
N PHE A 37 11.16 6.15 -10.73
CA PHE A 37 12.57 5.90 -10.98
C PHE A 37 13.00 6.49 -12.32
N THR A 38 14.10 7.22 -12.35
CA THR A 38 14.74 7.70 -13.57
C THR A 38 15.95 6.84 -13.88
N PHE A 39 15.98 6.23 -15.05
CA PHE A 39 17.06 5.36 -15.50
C PHE A 39 18.25 6.18 -16.01
N THR A 40 19.43 5.55 -16.13
CA THR A 40 20.63 6.22 -16.66
C THR A 40 20.52 6.59 -18.15
N ASN A 41 19.60 5.98 -18.90
CA ASN A 41 19.28 6.33 -20.29
C ASN A 41 18.33 7.54 -20.41
N GLY A 42 17.87 8.10 -19.29
CA GLY A 42 16.97 9.26 -19.23
C GLY A 42 15.48 8.94 -19.33
N SER A 43 15.07 7.68 -19.52
CA SER A 43 13.66 7.29 -19.36
C SER A 43 13.28 7.19 -17.88
N PHE A 44 11.98 7.10 -17.60
CA PHE A 44 11.46 7.02 -16.24
C PHE A 44 10.24 6.11 -16.16
N THR A 45 9.96 5.61 -14.95
CA THR A 45 8.74 4.85 -14.66
C THR A 45 7.58 5.79 -14.40
N ASP A 46 6.35 5.31 -14.60
CA ASP A 46 5.19 5.91 -13.93
C ASP A 46 5.38 5.84 -12.39
N PRO A 47 4.68 6.68 -11.61
CA PRO A 47 4.69 6.58 -10.15
C PRO A 47 4.18 5.21 -9.69
N ILE A 48 4.92 4.60 -8.77
CA ILE A 48 4.62 3.32 -8.13
C ILE A 48 4.25 3.60 -6.67
N ASP A 49 3.19 2.95 -6.22
CA ASP A 49 2.73 3.05 -4.84
C ASP A 49 3.54 2.13 -3.92
N PHE A 50 4.13 2.72 -2.88
CA PHE A 50 4.78 2.00 -1.80
C PHE A 50 3.99 2.18 -0.51
N PRO A 51 3.65 1.09 0.22
CA PRO A 51 2.91 1.18 1.46
C PRO A 51 3.71 1.94 2.53
N ASP A 52 3.01 2.66 3.39
CA ASP A 52 3.56 3.22 4.62
C ASP A 52 3.77 2.11 5.67
N THR A 53 4.98 1.54 5.68
CA THR A 53 5.38 0.44 6.57
C THR A 53 6.89 0.47 6.84
N LEU A 54 7.29 -0.13 7.96
CA LEU A 54 8.71 -0.40 8.25
C LEU A 54 9.25 -1.63 7.49
N ASP A 55 8.40 -2.34 6.74
CA ASP A 55 8.80 -3.47 5.93
C ASP A 55 9.55 -3.04 4.65
N VAL A 56 10.45 -3.91 4.21
CA VAL A 56 11.20 -3.74 2.97
C VAL A 56 10.41 -4.35 1.82
N ILE A 57 10.01 -3.51 0.86
CA ILE A 57 9.16 -3.88 -0.27
C ILE A 57 10.03 -4.10 -1.52
N PRO A 58 9.97 -5.27 -2.19
CA PRO A 58 10.73 -5.50 -3.42
C PRO A 58 10.22 -4.62 -4.56
N THR A 59 11.13 -4.22 -5.43
CA THR A 59 10.79 -3.57 -6.70
C THR A 59 11.00 -4.55 -7.86
N ASN A 60 10.45 -4.21 -9.03
CA ASN A 60 10.73 -4.91 -10.28
C ASN A 60 11.79 -4.18 -11.14
N ILE A 61 12.56 -3.26 -10.54
CA ILE A 61 13.58 -2.48 -11.24
C ILE A 61 14.83 -3.35 -11.42
N THR A 62 15.21 -3.58 -12.68
CA THR A 62 16.39 -4.38 -13.06
C THR A 62 17.48 -3.57 -13.75
N GLU A 63 17.20 -2.29 -14.06
CA GLU A 63 18.10 -1.37 -14.72
C GLU A 63 18.72 -0.36 -13.73
N LEU A 64 19.86 0.21 -14.12
CA LEU A 64 20.53 1.24 -13.32
C LEU A 64 19.71 2.53 -13.31
N ILE A 65 19.45 3.04 -12.11
CA ILE A 65 18.76 4.29 -11.89
C ILE A 65 19.74 5.41 -11.53
N SER A 66 19.47 6.61 -12.05
CA SER A 66 20.26 7.81 -11.81
C SER A 66 19.59 8.76 -10.81
N ALA A 67 18.26 8.67 -10.67
CA ALA A 67 17.51 9.47 -9.72
C ALA A 67 16.18 8.80 -9.34
N VAL A 68 15.66 9.19 -8.17
CA VAL A 68 14.36 8.76 -7.66
C VAL A 68 13.56 9.98 -7.25
N PHE A 69 12.34 10.05 -7.75
CA PHE A 69 11.33 11.01 -7.31
C PHE A 69 10.50 10.39 -6.19
N PHE A 70 10.18 11.18 -5.17
CA PHE A 70 9.41 10.80 -3.99
C PHE A 70 8.29 11.81 -3.79
N SER A 71 7.08 11.34 -3.51
CA SER A 71 5.95 12.15 -3.06
C SER A 71 5.32 11.55 -1.79
N PRO A 72 5.04 12.37 -0.77
CA PRO A 72 4.47 11.89 0.49
C PRO A 72 3.01 11.42 0.30
N PRO A 73 2.48 10.60 1.23
CA PRO A 73 1.12 10.06 1.20
C PRO A 73 0.03 11.13 1.45
N GLY A 74 0.42 12.36 1.76
CA GLY A 74 -0.50 13.46 1.98
C GLY A 74 0.22 14.80 2.15
N PHE A 75 -0.56 15.87 2.23
CA PHE A 75 -0.04 17.20 2.51
C PHE A 75 0.50 17.27 3.94
N GLU A 76 1.69 17.86 4.11
CA GLU A 76 2.34 18.12 5.40
C GLU A 76 2.72 16.87 6.23
N VAL A 77 2.63 15.67 5.64
CA VAL A 77 3.12 14.44 6.27
C VAL A 77 4.62 14.30 6.02
N TRP A 78 5.40 14.17 7.10
CA TRP A 78 6.81 13.80 7.01
C TRP A 78 6.93 12.32 6.66
N GLY A 79 7.71 12.05 5.63
CA GLY A 79 7.97 10.73 5.13
C GLY A 79 9.46 10.46 5.07
N ARG A 80 9.82 9.20 5.32
CA ARG A 80 11.17 8.69 5.10
C ARG A 80 11.10 7.50 4.17
N CYS A 81 11.94 7.50 3.14
CA CYS A 81 12.14 6.35 2.27
C CYS A 81 13.62 5.96 2.23
N THR A 82 13.91 4.66 2.28
CA THR A 82 15.24 4.08 2.15
C THR A 82 15.29 3.19 0.92
N LEU A 83 16.33 3.36 0.12
CA LEU A 83 16.58 2.57 -1.08
C LEU A 83 17.65 1.52 -0.80
N LEU A 84 17.44 0.32 -1.32
CA LEU A 84 18.33 -0.83 -1.13
C LEU A 84 18.64 -1.52 -2.45
N GLU A 85 19.88 -1.99 -2.61
CA GLU A 85 20.30 -2.85 -3.71
C GLU A 85 19.66 -4.26 -3.62
N PRO A 86 19.70 -5.08 -4.70
CA PRO A 86 19.17 -6.44 -4.67
C PRO A 86 19.77 -7.36 -3.59
N ASP A 87 21.00 -7.09 -3.15
CA ASP A 87 21.66 -7.79 -2.04
C ASP A 87 21.37 -7.15 -0.65
N ARG A 88 20.48 -6.15 -0.61
CA ARG A 88 20.07 -5.35 0.55
C ARG A 88 21.12 -4.38 1.06
N GLN A 89 22.14 -4.05 0.27
CA GLN A 89 23.03 -2.94 0.60
C GLN A 89 22.29 -1.59 0.53
N GLY A 90 22.56 -0.68 1.46
CA GLY A 90 21.95 0.65 1.52
C GLY A 90 22.43 1.58 0.40
N LEU A 91 21.49 2.12 -0.38
CA LEU A 91 21.72 3.17 -1.39
C LEU A 91 21.47 4.59 -0.84
N GLY A 92 20.90 4.68 0.36
CA GLY A 92 20.63 5.93 1.06
C GLY A 92 19.19 6.04 1.52
N SER A 93 18.94 7.04 2.38
CA SER A 93 17.61 7.41 2.85
C SER A 93 17.32 8.87 2.50
N VAL A 94 16.05 9.17 2.27
CA VAL A 94 15.55 10.53 2.10
C VAL A 94 14.41 10.78 3.07
N GLU A 95 14.47 11.92 3.75
CA GLU A 95 13.37 12.49 4.52
C GLU A 95 12.79 13.67 3.77
N PHE A 96 11.46 13.75 3.71
CA PHE A 96 10.75 14.73 2.90
C PHE A 96 9.32 14.91 3.40
N ASN A 97 8.83 16.15 3.36
CA ASN A 97 7.42 16.49 3.63
C ASN A 97 6.69 17.08 2.41
N LYS A 98 7.36 17.04 1.26
CA LYS A 98 6.88 17.48 -0.04
C LYS A 98 7.57 16.68 -1.14
N ALA A 99 6.99 16.70 -2.33
CA ALA A 99 7.56 16.04 -3.49
C ALA A 99 9.02 16.49 -3.74
N THR A 100 9.92 15.54 -3.94
CA THR A 100 11.35 15.80 -4.15
C THR A 100 12.00 14.73 -5.02
N THR A 101 13.12 15.07 -5.64
CA THR A 101 13.97 14.11 -6.36
C THR A 101 15.33 13.99 -5.67
N ARG A 102 15.89 12.78 -5.61
CA ARG A 102 17.26 12.52 -5.17
C ARG A 102 18.03 11.78 -6.25
N ALA A 103 19.26 12.19 -6.47
CA ALA A 103 20.20 11.45 -7.30
C ALA A 103 20.63 10.17 -6.58
N VAL A 104 20.92 9.15 -7.37
CA VAL A 104 21.57 7.91 -6.91
C VAL A 104 22.97 7.91 -7.51
N ASP A 105 23.98 8.10 -6.66
CA ASP A 105 25.37 8.29 -7.06
C ASP A 105 26.31 7.40 -6.21
N PRO A 106 26.98 6.40 -6.80
CA PRO A 106 26.90 6.03 -8.22
C PRO A 106 25.52 5.47 -8.61
N PRO A 107 25.12 5.53 -9.90
CA PRO A 107 23.90 4.87 -10.37
C PRO A 107 23.89 3.38 -10.01
N ALA A 108 22.77 2.90 -9.50
CA ALA A 108 22.64 1.54 -8.97
C ALA A 108 21.27 0.93 -9.31
N VAL A 109 21.08 -0.36 -9.08
CA VAL A 109 19.77 -1.01 -9.19
C VAL A 109 19.08 -0.93 -7.82
N VAL A 110 17.85 -0.41 -7.75
CA VAL A 110 17.07 -0.44 -6.51
C VAL A 110 16.26 -1.72 -6.47
N GLY A 111 16.72 -2.71 -5.72
CA GLY A 111 16.01 -3.97 -5.51
C GLY A 111 14.87 -3.86 -4.51
N PHE A 112 14.98 -2.96 -3.53
CA PHE A 112 13.94 -2.77 -2.52
C PHE A 112 13.80 -1.32 -2.07
N VAL A 113 12.62 -1.01 -1.56
CA VAL A 113 12.28 0.27 -0.94
C VAL A 113 11.57 0.03 0.39
N GLN A 114 11.92 0.80 1.41
CA GLN A 114 11.19 0.87 2.67
C GLN A 114 10.75 2.32 2.88
N CYS A 115 9.45 2.55 3.08
CA CYS A 115 8.92 3.89 3.30
C CYS A 115 7.98 3.93 4.48
N ASN A 116 8.17 4.88 5.39
CA ASN A 116 7.25 5.12 6.48
C ASN A 116 7.01 6.60 6.71
N SER A 117 5.80 6.96 7.14
CA SER A 117 5.53 8.27 7.70
C SER A 117 6.04 8.35 9.15
N GLU A 118 6.35 9.55 9.61
CA GLU A 118 6.45 9.84 11.05
C GLU A 118 5.07 10.14 11.66
#